data_AF-A0A7W7DFU9-F1
#
_entry.id   AF-A0A7W7DFU9-F1
#
_cell.length_a   1.000
_cell.length_b   1.000
_cell.length_c   1.000
_cell.angle_alpha   90.00
_cell.angle_beta   90.00
_cell.angle_gamma   90.00
#
_symmetry.space_group_name_H-M   'P 1'
#
loop_
_entity.id
_entity.type
_entity.pdbx_description
1 polymer ?
#
loop_
_entity_poly.entity_id
_entity_poly.type
_entity_poly.pdbx_seq_one_letter_code
_entity_poly.pdbx_strand_id
1 'polypeptide(L)'
;MPLTLTLDPLVKGGVMVSGVEVVRWGGSETIPQLAGLKGAQVFGVRRFPTPADYHAVVEASARRGNMPRGRAAAEAQRDWHVRGQTGCQFARLVARDADSVRWDYIVADASPSEGCSGGWAKVSNAVQDAIADRSCQIVSVLLPDVRTGAAAVDAIRGLVAVGPWWLEVDEVTAGHLRLHLRFPIGGGVQAWVMAFAPLDFLPATRRGPYFELAVRVKPKPEWIFHRLTPDREVAHLADVPLQMSDERWEHRWASTLRRTRMILGREPDEVSAARSTLTVPEGVLAG
;
A
#
# COMPACT_ATOMS: atom_id res chain seq x y z
N MET A 1 -6.71 43.44 -10.78
CA MET A 1 -7.50 42.83 -9.70
C MET A 1 -7.09 41.36 -9.61
N PRO A 2 -6.52 40.88 -8.49
CA PRO A 2 -6.18 39.47 -8.37
C PRO A 2 -7.46 38.68 -8.07
N LEU A 3 -7.72 37.66 -8.89
CA LEU A 3 -8.77 36.67 -8.65
C LEU A 3 -8.36 35.82 -7.44
N THR A 4 -8.97 36.10 -6.30
CA THR A 4 -8.94 35.24 -5.13
C THR A 4 -9.70 33.97 -5.46
N LEU A 5 -8.98 32.91 -5.82
CA LEU A 5 -9.53 31.55 -5.86
C LEU A 5 -9.75 31.11 -4.41
N THR A 6 -10.97 31.32 -3.92
CA THR A 6 -11.48 30.65 -2.73
C THR A 6 -11.48 29.16 -2.99
N LEU A 7 -10.57 28.44 -2.32
CA LEU A 7 -10.57 26.99 -2.25
C LEU A 7 -11.85 26.55 -1.51
N ASP A 8 -12.71 25.83 -2.23
CA ASP A 8 -13.90 25.21 -1.66
C ASP A 8 -13.53 24.23 -0.52
N PRO A 9 -14.31 24.17 0.57
CA PRO A 9 -14.05 23.22 1.65
C PRO A 9 -14.34 21.80 1.16
N LEU A 10 -13.29 20.97 1.17
CA LEU A 10 -13.32 19.49 1.23
C LEU A 10 -14.62 18.84 0.75
N VAL A 11 -14.72 18.59 -0.56
CA VAL A 11 -15.69 17.63 -1.10
C VAL A 11 -15.38 16.26 -0.50
N LYS A 12 -16.19 15.86 0.47
CA LYS A 12 -16.23 14.50 1.03
C LYS A 12 -16.97 13.61 0.03
N GLY A 13 -16.25 12.70 -0.59
CA GLY A 13 -16.78 11.75 -1.56
C GLY A 13 -15.74 11.45 -2.62
N GLY A 14 -15.53 10.15 -2.91
CA GLY A 14 -14.61 9.73 -3.97
C GLY A 14 -15.07 10.28 -5.32
N VAL A 15 -14.16 10.91 -6.06
CA VAL A 15 -14.43 11.33 -7.44
C VAL A 15 -14.12 10.13 -8.33
N MET A 16 -15.15 9.56 -8.96
CA MET A 16 -14.98 8.53 -9.99
C MET A 16 -14.56 9.19 -11.29
N VAL A 17 -13.30 9.05 -11.67
CA VAL A 17 -12.81 9.44 -13.00
C VAL A 17 -12.58 8.18 -13.80
N SER A 18 -13.59 7.75 -14.56
CA SER A 18 -13.56 6.65 -15.55
C SER A 18 -12.51 5.55 -15.28
N GLY A 19 -12.85 4.58 -14.42
CA GLY A 19 -12.03 3.40 -14.11
C GLY A 19 -11.03 3.58 -12.95
N VAL A 20 -10.92 4.78 -12.38
CA VAL A 20 -10.11 5.05 -11.17
C VAL A 20 -10.96 5.80 -10.14
N GLU A 21 -10.99 5.27 -8.91
CA GLU A 21 -11.61 5.86 -7.73
C GLU A 21 -10.52 6.36 -6.78
N VAL A 22 -10.54 7.65 -6.41
CA VAL A 22 -9.66 8.15 -5.34
C VAL A 22 -10.42 8.14 -4.02
N VAL A 23 -9.98 7.27 -3.12
CA VAL A 23 -10.50 7.09 -1.77
C VAL A 23 -9.66 7.90 -0.79
N ARG A 24 -10.20 9.05 -0.36
CA ARG A 24 -9.60 9.90 0.67
C ARG A 24 -10.18 9.61 2.05
N TRP A 25 -9.36 9.72 3.08
CA TRP A 25 -9.80 9.56 4.47
C TRP A 25 -10.19 10.91 5.08
N GLY A 26 -11.25 10.91 5.89
CA GLY A 26 -11.86 12.13 6.42
C GLY A 26 -13.35 12.02 6.77
N GLY A 27 -13.84 10.80 7.02
CA GLY A 27 -15.24 10.48 7.31
C GLY A 27 -15.40 9.25 8.20
N SER A 28 -16.54 9.11 8.88
CA SER A 28 -16.85 8.05 9.84
C SER A 28 -17.34 6.74 9.22
N GLU A 29 -17.34 6.63 7.90
CA GLU A 29 -17.81 5.44 7.22
C GLU A 29 -16.79 4.31 7.40
N THR A 30 -17.16 3.33 8.20
CA THR A 30 -16.40 2.09 8.42
C THR A 30 -17.32 0.93 8.15
N ILE A 31 -16.76 -0.24 7.82
CA ILE A 31 -17.53 -1.48 7.69
C ILE A 31 -17.51 -2.17 9.07
N PRO A 32 -18.59 -2.11 9.88
CA PRO A 32 -18.54 -2.61 11.26
C PRO A 32 -18.21 -4.11 11.34
N GLN A 33 -18.55 -4.87 10.30
CA GLN A 33 -18.28 -6.30 10.20
C GLN A 33 -16.77 -6.60 10.20
N LEU A 34 -15.93 -5.68 9.74
CA LEU A 34 -14.47 -5.85 9.79
C LEU A 34 -14.01 -5.99 11.25
N ALA A 35 -14.54 -5.21 12.19
CA ALA A 35 -14.19 -5.31 13.61
C ALA A 35 -14.50 -6.69 14.18
N GLY A 36 -15.56 -7.35 13.69
CA GLY A 36 -16.00 -8.67 14.11
C GLY A 36 -15.23 -9.86 13.50
N LEU A 37 -14.32 -9.62 12.54
CA LEU A 37 -13.56 -10.69 11.92
C LEU A 37 -12.74 -11.47 12.95
N LYS A 38 -13.07 -12.75 13.09
CA LYS A 38 -12.31 -13.70 13.90
C LYS A 38 -11.06 -14.13 13.14
N GLY A 39 -9.97 -14.34 13.86
CA GLY A 39 -8.74 -14.79 13.23
C GLY A 39 -8.64 -16.31 13.14
N ALA A 40 -8.58 -16.84 11.91
CA ALA A 40 -8.29 -18.25 11.65
C ALA A 40 -6.79 -18.51 11.44
N GLN A 41 -6.04 -17.52 10.94
CA GLN A 41 -4.60 -17.63 10.73
C GLN A 41 -3.86 -17.41 12.05
N VAL A 42 -2.92 -18.31 12.38
CA VAL A 42 -2.13 -18.25 13.62
C VAL A 42 -0.69 -17.90 13.30
N PHE A 43 -0.20 -16.81 13.89
CA PHE A 43 1.22 -16.46 13.90
C PHE A 43 1.67 -16.34 15.35
N GLY A 44 2.55 -17.26 15.79
CA GLY A 44 2.92 -17.40 17.19
C GLY A 44 1.69 -17.54 18.08
N VAL A 45 1.51 -16.60 19.02
CA VAL A 45 0.37 -16.58 19.96
C VAL A 45 -0.83 -15.76 19.48
N ARG A 46 -0.77 -15.18 18.27
CA ARG A 46 -1.80 -14.26 17.77
C ARG A 46 -2.60 -14.90 16.64
N ARG A 47 -3.89 -14.57 16.61
CA ARG A 47 -4.83 -14.95 15.56
C ARG A 47 -5.19 -13.74 14.69
N PHE A 48 -5.24 -13.96 13.39
CA PHE A 48 -5.55 -12.94 12.39
C PHE A 48 -6.55 -13.46 11.35
N PRO A 49 -7.44 -12.59 10.83
CA PRO A 49 -8.31 -12.96 9.71
C PRO A 49 -7.49 -13.18 8.45
N THR A 50 -7.95 -14.10 7.61
CA THR A 50 -7.35 -14.42 6.31
C THR A 50 -7.77 -13.41 5.24
N PRO A 51 -7.05 -13.29 4.11
CA PRO A 51 -7.50 -12.51 2.96
C PRO A 51 -8.94 -12.83 2.51
N ALA A 52 -9.33 -14.11 2.54
CA ALA A 52 -10.67 -14.56 2.17
C ALA A 52 -11.76 -14.03 3.12
N ASP A 53 -11.47 -13.91 4.42
CA ASP A 53 -12.40 -13.34 5.40
C ASP A 53 -12.73 -11.87 5.06
N TYR A 54 -11.71 -11.10 4.68
CA TYR A 54 -11.89 -9.71 4.23
C TYR A 54 -12.69 -9.62 2.93
N HIS A 55 -12.38 -10.47 1.95
CA HIS A 55 -13.12 -10.51 0.68
C HIS A 55 -14.60 -10.79 0.90
N ALA A 56 -14.93 -11.77 1.73
CA ALA A 56 -16.32 -12.11 2.03
C ALA A 56 -17.09 -10.92 2.60
N VAL A 57 -16.47 -10.14 3.50
CA VAL A 57 -17.07 -8.94 4.08
C VAL A 57 -17.25 -7.84 3.03
N VAL A 58 -16.23 -7.58 2.20
CA VAL A 58 -16.29 -6.55 1.15
C VAL A 58 -17.36 -6.88 0.12
N GLU A 59 -17.39 -8.11 -0.39
CA GLU A 59 -18.38 -8.55 -1.38
C GLU A 59 -19.80 -8.59 -0.80
N ALA A 60 -19.96 -8.89 0.49
CA ALA A 60 -21.26 -8.77 1.16
C ALA A 60 -21.69 -7.31 1.32
N SER A 61 -20.77 -6.40 1.65
CA SER A 61 -21.04 -4.97 1.80
C SER A 61 -21.45 -4.34 0.46
N ALA A 62 -20.70 -4.64 -0.60
CA ALA A 62 -20.95 -4.15 -1.95
C ALA A 62 -22.30 -4.65 -2.49
N ARG A 63 -22.61 -5.95 -2.34
CA ARG A 63 -23.92 -6.51 -2.77
C ARG A 63 -25.11 -5.91 -2.05
N ARG A 64 -24.95 -5.45 -0.81
CA ARG A 64 -26.01 -4.77 -0.03
C ARG A 64 -26.16 -3.30 -0.39
N GLY A 65 -25.25 -2.74 -1.20
CA GLY A 65 -25.22 -1.32 -1.52
C GLY A 65 -24.81 -0.43 -0.35
N ASN A 66 -24.20 -0.99 0.70
CA ASN A 66 -23.79 -0.23 1.89
C ASN A 66 -22.60 0.69 1.59
N MET A 67 -21.73 0.29 0.66
CA MET A 67 -20.50 0.99 0.32
C MET A 67 -20.03 0.55 -1.08
N PRO A 68 -19.48 1.45 -1.92
CA PRO A 68 -18.82 1.06 -3.16
C PRO A 68 -17.73 0.02 -2.92
N ARG A 69 -17.57 -0.94 -3.85
CA ARG A 69 -16.62 -2.05 -3.73
C ARG A 69 -15.18 -1.55 -3.54
N GLY A 70 -14.76 -0.53 -4.28
CA GLY A 70 -13.42 0.03 -4.20
C GLY A 70 -13.13 0.65 -2.83
N ARG A 71 -14.01 1.53 -2.34
CA ARG A 71 -13.98 2.03 -0.96
C ARG A 71 -13.93 0.89 0.07
N ALA A 72 -14.78 -0.13 -0.06
CA ALA A 72 -14.81 -1.25 0.87
C ALA A 72 -13.51 -2.06 0.86
N ALA A 73 -12.89 -2.25 -0.30
CA ALA A 73 -11.57 -2.87 -0.42
C ALA A 73 -10.48 -2.05 0.27
N ALA A 74 -10.51 -0.72 0.14
CA ALA A 74 -9.59 0.18 0.84
C ALA A 74 -9.76 0.11 2.38
N GLU A 75 -10.99 0.07 2.88
CA GLU A 75 -11.28 -0.16 4.31
C GLU A 75 -10.70 -1.49 4.82
N ALA A 76 -10.91 -2.56 4.06
CA ALA A 76 -10.38 -3.88 4.38
C ALA A 76 -8.84 -3.91 4.38
N GLN A 77 -8.20 -3.29 3.40
CA GLN A 77 -6.73 -3.17 3.33
C GLN A 77 -6.19 -2.35 4.51
N ARG A 78 -6.85 -1.24 4.88
CA ARG A 78 -6.48 -0.44 6.05
C ARG A 78 -6.61 -1.25 7.34
N ASP A 79 -7.72 -1.95 7.56
CA ASP A 79 -7.92 -2.76 8.76
C ASP A 79 -6.86 -3.87 8.88
N TRP A 80 -6.46 -4.48 7.76
CA TRP A 80 -5.34 -5.43 7.71
C TRP A 80 -4.05 -4.84 8.30
N HIS A 81 -3.68 -3.62 7.89
CA HIS A 81 -2.52 -2.90 8.43
C HIS A 81 -2.72 -2.54 9.92
N VAL A 82 -3.91 -2.08 10.31
CA VAL A 82 -4.26 -1.72 11.72
C VAL A 82 -4.12 -2.91 12.67
N ARG A 83 -4.45 -4.13 12.22
CA ARG A 83 -4.28 -5.36 13.00
C ARG A 83 -2.82 -5.77 13.14
N GLY A 84 -1.96 -5.28 12.25
CA GLY A 84 -0.51 -5.48 12.26
C GLY A 84 -0.08 -6.81 11.66
N GLN A 85 -0.80 -7.29 10.64
CA GLN A 85 -0.50 -8.54 9.93
C GLN A 85 0.78 -8.44 9.09
N THR A 86 1.18 -7.23 8.73
CA THR A 86 2.42 -6.95 7.99
C THR A 86 3.67 -6.92 8.88
N GLY A 87 3.52 -7.14 10.20
CA GLY A 87 4.62 -7.10 11.20
C GLY A 87 5.11 -5.70 11.57
N CYS A 88 5.15 -4.78 10.60
CA CYS A 88 5.61 -3.41 10.77
C CYS A 88 4.75 -2.60 11.74
N GLN A 89 5.34 -2.14 12.86
CA GLN A 89 4.61 -1.30 13.81
C GLN A 89 4.39 0.12 13.30
N PHE A 90 5.26 0.64 12.43
CA PHE A 90 5.06 1.95 11.82
C PHE A 90 3.86 1.94 10.88
N ALA A 91 3.79 0.98 9.95
CA ALA A 91 2.63 0.81 9.07
C ALA A 91 1.32 0.68 9.86
N ARG A 92 1.32 -0.07 10.96
CA ARG A 92 0.16 -0.18 11.85
C ARG A 92 -0.24 1.15 12.48
N LEU A 93 0.71 1.94 12.96
CA LEU A 93 0.41 3.25 13.57
C LEU A 93 -0.09 4.24 12.53
N VAL A 94 0.57 4.31 11.39
CA VAL A 94 0.16 5.14 10.25
C VAL A 94 -1.24 4.74 9.77
N ALA A 95 -1.55 3.45 9.63
CA ALA A 95 -2.88 3.00 9.21
C ALA A 95 -3.97 3.36 10.24
N ARG A 96 -3.64 3.39 11.53
CA ARG A 96 -4.56 3.88 12.58
C ARG A 96 -4.81 5.37 12.47
N ASP A 97 -3.75 6.12 12.17
CA ASP A 97 -3.76 7.58 12.05
C ASP A 97 -3.90 8.06 10.59
N ALA A 98 -4.46 7.20 9.71
CA ALA A 98 -4.47 7.41 8.26
C ALA A 98 -5.11 8.75 7.86
N ASP A 99 -6.08 9.22 8.64
CA ASP A 99 -6.78 10.49 8.44
C ASP A 99 -5.81 11.68 8.68
N SER A 100 -5.03 11.66 9.75
CA SER A 100 -4.08 12.73 10.11
C SER A 100 -2.88 12.78 9.17
N VAL A 101 -2.36 11.61 8.80
CA VAL A 101 -1.20 11.51 7.89
C VAL A 101 -1.61 11.46 6.41
N ARG A 102 -2.92 11.48 6.12
CA ARG A 102 -3.48 11.37 4.76
C ARG A 102 -2.86 10.22 3.96
N TRP A 103 -3.07 8.99 4.46
CA TRP A 103 -2.75 7.76 3.72
C TRP A 103 -3.90 7.40 2.78
N ASP A 104 -3.97 8.06 1.63
CA ASP A 104 -5.07 7.89 0.67
C ASP A 104 -4.91 6.62 -0.19
N TYR A 105 -6.01 6.14 -0.77
CA TYR A 105 -6.01 5.00 -1.69
C TYR A 105 -6.49 5.43 -3.08
N ILE A 106 -5.77 5.03 -4.12
CA ILE A 106 -6.19 5.09 -5.51
C ILE A 106 -6.64 3.67 -5.87
N VAL A 107 -7.93 3.45 -5.99
CA VAL A 107 -8.50 2.15 -6.34
C VAL A 107 -8.75 2.11 -7.83
N ALA A 108 -8.15 1.14 -8.51
CA ALA A 108 -8.31 0.95 -9.94
C ALA A 108 -8.60 -0.51 -10.27
N ASP A 109 -9.33 -0.73 -11.36
CA ASP A 109 -9.57 -2.07 -11.86
C ASP A 109 -8.26 -2.64 -12.44
N ALA A 110 -7.99 -3.92 -12.17
CA ALA A 110 -6.73 -4.59 -12.50
C ALA A 110 -6.44 -4.68 -14.02
N SER A 111 -7.48 -4.55 -14.83
CA SER A 111 -7.41 -4.59 -16.28
C SER A 111 -8.07 -3.33 -16.83
N PRO A 112 -7.36 -2.19 -16.90
CA PRO A 112 -7.70 -1.21 -17.90
C PRO A 112 -7.43 -1.91 -19.23
N SER A 113 -8.50 -2.44 -19.84
CA SER A 113 -8.48 -3.37 -20.97
C SER A 113 -7.30 -3.13 -21.92
N GLU A 114 -6.58 -4.21 -22.26
CA GLU A 114 -5.49 -4.24 -23.24
C GLU A 114 -5.79 -3.27 -24.41
N GLY A 115 -5.07 -2.15 -24.46
CA GLY A 115 -5.29 -1.07 -25.44
C GLY A 115 -5.70 0.29 -24.87
N CYS A 116 -6.14 0.38 -23.61
CA CYS A 116 -6.44 1.67 -22.96
C CYS A 116 -5.29 2.10 -22.03
N SER A 117 -4.18 2.56 -22.61
CA SER A 117 -3.10 3.29 -21.91
C SER A 117 -3.62 4.40 -20.97
N GLY A 118 -4.82 4.91 -21.23
CA GLY A 118 -5.50 5.90 -20.39
C GLY A 118 -5.77 5.46 -18.95
N GLY A 119 -5.93 4.17 -18.65
CA GLY A 119 -6.19 3.71 -17.27
C GLY A 119 -4.97 3.84 -16.37
N TRP A 120 -3.84 3.27 -16.78
CA TRP A 120 -2.58 3.37 -16.05
C TRP A 120 -2.05 4.81 -15.99
N ALA A 121 -2.33 5.62 -17.03
CA ALA A 121 -1.99 7.05 -17.02
C ALA A 121 -2.77 7.81 -15.94
N LYS A 122 -4.06 7.50 -15.75
CA LYS A 122 -4.86 8.09 -14.65
C LYS A 122 -4.33 7.71 -13.28
N VAL A 123 -3.94 6.44 -13.09
CA VAL A 123 -3.31 6.01 -11.82
C VAL A 123 -2.03 6.79 -11.57
N SER A 124 -1.17 6.91 -12.58
CA SER A 124 0.09 7.66 -12.48
C SER A 124 -0.14 9.14 -12.17
N ASN A 125 -1.11 9.77 -12.84
CA ASN A 125 -1.49 11.16 -12.58
C ASN A 125 -2.03 11.33 -11.15
N ALA A 126 -2.87 10.41 -10.67
CA ALA A 126 -3.38 10.47 -9.30
C ALA A 126 -2.27 10.35 -8.24
N VAL A 127 -1.21 9.55 -8.50
CA VAL A 127 -0.02 9.51 -7.63
C VAL A 127 0.75 10.83 -7.68
N GLN A 128 0.89 11.44 -8.86
CA GLN A 128 1.51 12.77 -9.00
C GLN A 128 0.70 13.85 -8.26
N ASP A 129 -0.62 13.82 -8.34
CA ASP A 129 -1.50 14.72 -7.60
C ASP A 129 -1.32 14.57 -6.09
N ALA A 130 -1.15 13.34 -5.59
CA ALA A 130 -0.85 13.08 -4.18
C ALA A 130 0.53 13.65 -3.76
N ILE A 131 1.52 13.62 -4.66
CA ILE A 131 2.83 14.26 -4.43
C ILE A 131 2.71 15.78 -4.42
N ALA A 132 1.81 16.38 -5.20
CA ALA A 132 1.54 17.81 -5.14
C ALA A 132 0.77 18.23 -3.88
N ASP A 133 -0.13 17.38 -3.36
CA ASP A 133 -0.87 17.65 -2.11
C ASP A 133 0.08 17.64 -0.91
N ARG A 134 0.27 18.80 -0.29
CA ARG A 134 1.19 18.99 0.87
C ARG A 134 0.80 18.18 2.11
N SER A 135 -0.46 17.77 2.22
CA SER A 135 -0.97 17.04 3.38
C SER A 135 -0.83 15.52 3.25
N CYS A 136 -0.84 14.98 2.02
CA CYS A 136 -0.73 13.55 1.75
C CYS A 136 0.68 13.03 2.07
N GLN A 137 0.83 12.07 2.99
CA GLN A 137 2.13 11.45 3.26
C GLN A 137 2.34 10.15 2.47
N ILE A 138 1.25 9.43 2.20
CA ILE A 138 1.27 8.11 1.59
C ILE A 138 0.09 7.98 0.64
N VAL A 139 0.33 7.35 -0.50
CA VAL A 139 -0.74 6.88 -1.36
C VAL A 139 -0.56 5.40 -1.64
N SER A 140 -1.66 4.65 -1.61
CA SER A 140 -1.67 3.26 -2.01
C SER A 140 -2.44 3.09 -3.31
N VAL A 141 -1.83 2.49 -4.33
CA VAL A 141 -2.56 2.01 -5.51
C VAL A 141 -3.11 0.64 -5.17
N LEU A 142 -4.44 0.51 -5.08
CA LEU A 142 -5.13 -0.72 -4.75
C LEU A 142 -5.76 -1.28 -6.03
N LEU A 143 -5.46 -2.54 -6.35
CA LEU A 143 -6.02 -3.25 -7.49
C LEU A 143 -6.83 -4.45 -6.98
N PRO A 144 -8.13 -4.25 -6.69
CA PRO A 144 -8.94 -5.28 -6.03
C PRO A 144 -9.14 -6.53 -6.86
N ASP A 145 -8.80 -6.57 -8.15
CA ASP A 145 -8.99 -7.75 -9.00
C ASP A 145 -7.68 -8.47 -9.37
N VAL A 146 -6.51 -7.95 -8.97
CA VAL A 146 -5.25 -8.68 -9.12
C VAL A 146 -5.20 -9.82 -8.10
N ARG A 147 -5.12 -11.05 -8.59
CA ARG A 147 -5.18 -12.29 -7.77
C ARG A 147 -4.12 -13.32 -8.10
N THR A 148 -3.34 -13.12 -9.15
CA THR A 148 -2.27 -14.04 -9.57
C THR A 148 -0.92 -13.33 -9.62
N GLY A 149 0.16 -14.11 -9.63
CA GLY A 149 1.51 -13.58 -9.82
C GLY A 149 1.66 -12.88 -11.17
N ALA A 150 1.19 -13.50 -12.25
CA ALA A 150 1.19 -12.93 -13.60
C ALA A 150 0.46 -11.57 -13.65
N ALA A 151 -0.79 -11.51 -13.16
CA ALA A 151 -1.56 -10.27 -13.17
C ALA A 151 -0.90 -9.15 -12.33
N ALA A 152 -0.21 -9.50 -11.25
CA ALA A 152 0.54 -8.54 -10.44
C ALA A 152 1.76 -7.98 -11.19
N VAL A 153 2.49 -8.83 -11.92
CA VAL A 153 3.61 -8.44 -12.78
C VAL A 153 3.12 -7.54 -13.92
N ASP A 154 2.03 -7.93 -14.58
CA ASP A 154 1.44 -7.18 -15.69
C ASP A 154 0.97 -5.80 -15.23
N ALA A 155 0.35 -5.69 -14.05
CA ALA A 155 -0.04 -4.41 -13.48
C ALA A 155 1.17 -3.50 -13.22
N ILE A 156 2.26 -4.04 -12.65
CA ILE A 156 3.49 -3.28 -12.41
C ILE A 156 4.10 -2.80 -13.73
N ARG A 157 4.20 -3.68 -14.73
CA ARG A 157 4.74 -3.34 -16.06
C ARG A 157 3.85 -2.34 -16.80
N GLY A 158 2.54 -2.42 -16.63
CA GLY A 158 1.58 -1.46 -17.15
C GLY A 158 1.80 -0.04 -16.61
N LEU A 159 2.09 0.10 -15.31
CA LEU A 159 2.46 1.38 -14.70
C LEU A 159 3.77 1.95 -15.27
N VAL A 160 4.79 1.10 -15.42
CA VAL A 160 6.10 1.47 -16.00
C VAL A 160 5.96 1.96 -17.45
N ALA A 161 5.03 1.37 -18.22
CA ALA A 161 4.87 1.70 -19.63
C ALA A 161 4.31 3.11 -19.90
N VAL A 162 3.62 3.75 -18.94
CA VAL A 162 2.84 4.99 -19.20
C VAL A 162 3.15 6.16 -18.28
N GLY A 163 3.98 5.95 -17.26
CA GLY A 163 4.19 6.93 -16.21
C GLY A 163 5.67 7.03 -15.83
N PRO A 164 5.97 7.84 -14.80
CA PRO A 164 7.34 8.05 -14.35
C PRO A 164 7.83 6.89 -13.47
N TRP A 165 7.11 5.78 -13.41
CA TRP A 165 7.52 4.58 -12.69
C TRP A 165 8.69 3.92 -13.42
N TRP A 166 9.61 3.29 -12.68
CA TRP A 166 10.62 2.43 -13.28
C TRP A 166 10.94 1.23 -12.39
N LEU A 167 11.52 0.21 -13.01
CA LEU A 167 12.05 -0.95 -12.32
C LEU A 167 13.56 -0.75 -12.15
N GLU A 168 14.00 -0.59 -10.90
CA GLU A 168 15.43 -0.66 -10.55
C GLU A 168 15.96 -2.09 -10.77
N VAL A 169 15.10 -3.09 -10.63
CA VAL A 169 15.37 -4.52 -10.87
C VAL A 169 14.14 -5.12 -11.54
N ASP A 170 14.37 -5.84 -12.64
CA ASP A 170 13.43 -6.71 -13.36
C ASP A 170 14.21 -7.91 -13.87
N GLU A 171 14.51 -8.86 -12.98
CA GLU A 171 15.39 -9.99 -13.30
C GLU A 171 14.92 -11.29 -12.64
N VAL A 172 15.19 -12.41 -13.30
CA VAL A 172 15.00 -13.75 -12.73
C VAL A 172 16.29 -14.20 -12.09
N THR A 173 16.26 -14.45 -10.78
CA THR A 173 17.40 -14.99 -10.02
C THR A 173 16.91 -16.18 -9.20
N ALA A 174 17.61 -17.32 -9.31
CA ALA A 174 17.28 -18.54 -8.57
C ALA A 174 15.80 -18.97 -8.67
N GLY A 175 15.25 -18.94 -9.89
CA GLY A 175 13.85 -19.33 -10.17
C GLY A 175 12.79 -18.36 -9.65
N HIS A 176 13.17 -17.12 -9.32
CA HIS A 176 12.26 -16.07 -8.87
C HIS A 176 12.45 -14.80 -9.68
N LEU A 177 11.36 -14.26 -10.24
CA LEU A 177 11.31 -12.92 -10.78
C LEU A 177 11.30 -11.91 -9.64
N ARG A 178 12.25 -10.98 -9.64
CA ARG A 178 12.35 -9.87 -8.67
C ARG A 178 12.01 -8.56 -9.36
N LEU A 179 11.07 -7.82 -8.78
CA LEU A 179 10.67 -6.49 -9.23
C LEU A 179 10.94 -5.47 -8.13
N HIS A 180 11.76 -4.46 -8.43
CA HIS A 180 12.02 -3.31 -7.57
C HIS A 180 11.43 -2.05 -8.21
N LEU A 181 10.15 -1.80 -7.96
CA LEU A 181 9.44 -0.64 -8.47
C LEU A 181 9.82 0.61 -7.68
N ARG A 182 10.03 1.70 -8.42
CA ARG A 182 10.39 3.02 -7.90
C ARG A 182 9.48 4.08 -8.51
N PHE A 183 9.37 5.19 -7.81
CA PHE A 183 8.61 6.36 -8.26
C PHE A 183 9.33 7.64 -7.84
N PRO A 184 9.43 8.67 -8.70
CA PRO A 184 10.12 9.90 -8.34
C PRO A 184 9.15 10.82 -7.60
N ILE A 185 9.54 11.32 -6.44
CA ILE A 185 8.70 12.21 -5.61
C ILE A 185 9.21 13.66 -5.57
N GLY A 186 10.21 13.98 -6.40
CA GLY A 186 10.79 15.32 -6.56
C GLY A 186 12.08 15.52 -5.75
N GLY A 187 12.86 16.56 -6.11
CA GLY A 187 14.08 16.93 -5.39
C GLY A 187 15.19 15.87 -5.40
N GLY A 188 15.23 15.01 -6.43
CA GLY A 188 16.15 13.88 -6.51
C GLY A 188 15.77 12.67 -5.64
N VAL A 189 14.62 12.71 -4.95
CA VAL A 189 14.18 11.62 -4.07
C VAL A 189 13.29 10.64 -4.82
N GLN A 190 13.55 9.35 -4.60
CA GLN A 190 12.75 8.23 -5.10
C GLN A 190 12.03 7.50 -3.97
N ALA A 191 10.79 7.10 -4.21
CA ALA A 191 10.05 6.23 -3.31
C ALA A 191 10.37 4.76 -3.59
N TRP A 192 10.64 4.01 -2.53
CA TRP A 192 10.64 2.54 -2.60
C TRP A 192 9.19 2.06 -2.45
N VAL A 193 8.65 1.51 -3.54
CA VAL A 193 7.26 1.06 -3.58
C VAL A 193 7.16 -0.32 -2.94
N MET A 194 6.25 -0.49 -1.98
CA MET A 194 6.03 -1.75 -1.30
C MET A 194 4.75 -2.43 -1.81
N ALA A 195 4.83 -3.68 -2.26
CA ALA A 195 3.65 -4.44 -2.62
C ALA A 195 3.08 -5.26 -1.44
N PHE A 196 1.77 -5.35 -1.35
CA PHE A 196 1.06 -6.35 -0.56
C PHE A 196 0.08 -7.07 -1.49
N ALA A 197 -0.16 -8.38 -1.30
CA ALA A 197 -1.09 -9.09 -2.17
C ALA A 197 -1.72 -10.33 -1.49
N PRO A 198 -2.87 -10.82 -1.99
CA PRO A 198 -3.47 -12.07 -1.52
C PRO A 198 -2.81 -13.29 -2.20
N LEU A 199 -1.48 -13.33 -2.21
CA LEU A 199 -0.70 -14.36 -2.90
C LEU A 199 0.06 -15.22 -1.89
N ASP A 200 -0.20 -16.52 -1.90
CA ASP A 200 0.33 -17.43 -0.87
C ASP A 200 1.83 -17.69 -0.97
N PHE A 201 2.44 -17.45 -2.12
CA PHE A 201 3.90 -17.54 -2.25
C PHE A 201 4.62 -16.35 -1.61
N LEU A 202 3.93 -15.24 -1.31
CA LEU A 202 4.54 -14.10 -0.64
C LEU A 202 4.80 -14.43 0.84
N PRO A 203 5.88 -13.85 1.44
CA PRO A 203 6.06 -13.88 2.87
C PRO A 203 4.81 -13.36 3.57
N ALA A 204 4.44 -13.95 4.71
CA ALA A 204 3.22 -13.57 5.44
C ALA A 204 3.15 -12.05 5.75
N THR A 205 4.29 -11.40 5.96
CA THR A 205 4.39 -9.95 6.20
C THR A 205 4.17 -9.07 4.95
N ARG A 206 4.17 -9.68 3.76
CA ARG A 206 3.88 -9.06 2.45
C ARG A 206 2.52 -9.49 1.90
N ARG A 207 1.74 -10.27 2.67
CA ARG A 207 0.37 -10.60 2.30
C ARG A 207 -0.58 -9.46 2.69
N GLY A 208 -1.67 -9.36 1.95
CA GLY A 208 -2.78 -8.44 2.19
C GLY A 208 -4.07 -9.01 1.61
N PRO A 209 -5.24 -8.43 1.94
CA PRO A 209 -6.49 -8.85 1.31
C PRO A 209 -6.48 -8.51 -0.18
N TYR A 210 -5.91 -7.39 -0.60
CA TYR A 210 -5.85 -7.00 -2.01
C TYR A 210 -4.43 -6.73 -2.47
N PHE A 211 -4.24 -6.68 -3.79
CA PHE A 211 -2.98 -6.20 -4.34
C PHE A 211 -2.89 -4.69 -4.12
N GLU A 212 -1.85 -4.27 -3.42
CA GLU A 212 -1.60 -2.88 -3.01
C GLU A 212 -0.16 -2.53 -3.35
N LEU A 213 0.05 -1.36 -3.98
CA LEU A 213 1.35 -0.72 -4.09
C LEU A 213 1.35 0.53 -3.21
N ALA A 214 1.95 0.44 -2.04
CA ALA A 214 2.04 1.54 -1.10
C ALA A 214 3.29 2.39 -1.39
N VAL A 215 3.06 3.69 -1.57
CA VAL A 215 4.05 4.68 -1.99
C VAL A 215 4.10 5.81 -0.97
N ARG A 216 5.29 6.05 -0.40
CA ARG A 216 5.50 7.28 0.36
C ARG A 216 5.73 8.44 -0.61
N VAL A 217 4.92 9.49 -0.50
CA VAL A 217 4.90 10.59 -1.48
C VAL A 217 5.61 11.86 -1.00
N LYS A 218 6.31 11.80 0.15
CA LYS A 218 7.07 12.92 0.71
C LYS A 218 8.49 12.50 1.07
N PRO A 219 9.48 13.40 0.89
CA PRO A 219 10.84 13.15 1.33
C PRO A 219 10.86 12.98 2.85
N LYS A 220 11.90 12.31 3.33
CA LYS A 220 12.17 12.17 4.77
C LYS A 220 12.40 13.56 5.38
N PRO A 221 11.61 13.97 6.40
CA PRO A 221 11.85 15.20 7.14
C PRO A 221 13.23 15.19 7.78
N GLU A 222 13.87 16.36 7.88
CA GLU A 222 15.25 16.45 8.36
C GLU A 222 15.45 15.95 9.79
N TRP A 223 14.40 16.07 10.60
CA TRP A 223 14.38 15.71 12.01
C TRP A 223 14.06 14.24 12.27
N ILE A 224 13.64 13.46 11.26
CA ILE A 224 13.36 12.02 11.47
C ILE A 224 14.66 11.24 11.58
N PHE A 225 14.72 10.48 12.67
CA PHE A 225 15.84 9.76 13.26
C PHE A 225 16.44 8.64 12.38
N HIS A 226 17.68 8.28 12.71
CA HIS A 226 18.80 7.84 11.89
C HIS A 226 18.91 6.34 11.54
N ARG A 227 17.93 5.49 11.84
CA ARG A 227 18.03 4.02 11.60
C ARG A 227 17.26 3.50 10.39
N LEU A 228 16.28 4.27 9.91
CA LEU A 228 15.48 3.93 8.74
C LEU A 228 16.13 4.56 7.52
N THR A 229 17.04 3.82 6.89
CA THR A 229 17.76 4.20 5.66
C THR A 229 18.43 5.58 5.77
N PRO A 230 19.74 5.70 6.07
CA PRO A 230 20.40 7.00 6.19
C PRO A 230 20.36 7.81 4.89
N ASP A 231 20.16 7.11 3.76
CA ASP A 231 19.96 7.70 2.46
C ASP A 231 18.68 8.56 2.43
N ARG A 232 18.88 9.86 2.15
CA ARG A 232 17.82 10.87 2.01
C ARG A 232 17.26 10.97 0.60
N GLU A 233 17.93 10.35 -0.37
CA GLU A 233 17.46 10.20 -1.74
C GLU A 233 16.39 9.10 -1.83
N VAL A 234 16.10 8.41 -0.72
CA VAL A 234 15.07 7.37 -0.62
C VAL A 234 13.97 7.76 0.36
N ALA A 235 12.72 7.73 -0.13
CA ALA A 235 11.52 7.76 0.68
C ALA A 235 11.01 6.35 0.93
N HIS A 236 10.99 5.95 2.20
CA HIS A 236 10.51 4.65 2.64
C HIS A 236 9.27 4.80 3.53
N LEU A 237 8.32 3.87 3.46
CA LEU A 237 7.03 3.97 4.16
C LEU A 237 7.15 4.17 5.68
N ALA A 238 8.19 3.63 6.29
CA ALA A 238 8.39 3.75 7.73
C ALA A 238 8.89 5.13 8.19
N ASP A 239 9.35 5.99 7.28
CA ASP A 239 9.83 7.33 7.67
C ASP A 239 8.73 8.40 7.66
N VAL A 240 7.47 8.00 7.63
CA VAL A 240 6.31 8.89 7.84
C VAL A 240 6.44 9.60 9.20
N PRO A 241 6.24 10.93 9.26
CA PRO A 241 6.35 11.69 10.49
C PRO A 241 5.27 11.31 11.49
N LEU A 242 5.63 10.49 12.46
CA LEU A 242 4.80 10.17 13.61
C LEU A 242 5.31 10.95 14.83
N GLN A 243 4.42 11.66 15.51
CA GLN A 243 4.78 12.41 16.72
C GLN A 243 4.99 11.46 17.90
N MET A 244 6.25 11.11 18.18
CA MET A 244 6.64 10.34 19.36
C MET A 244 8.10 10.62 19.75
N SER A 245 8.45 10.34 21.01
CA SER A 245 9.83 10.47 21.52
C SER A 245 10.77 9.41 20.92
N ASP A 246 12.07 9.69 20.94
CA ASP A 246 13.12 8.76 20.46
C ASP A 246 13.05 7.38 21.13
N GLU A 247 12.80 7.34 22.44
CA GLU A 247 12.61 6.07 23.16
C GLU A 247 11.43 5.25 22.60
N ARG A 248 10.34 5.92 22.22
CA ARG A 248 9.18 5.26 21.59
C ARG A 248 9.53 4.81 20.18
N TRP A 249 10.28 5.59 19.41
CA TRP A 249 10.80 5.19 18.10
C TRP A 249 11.63 3.90 18.20
N GLU A 250 12.61 3.86 19.10
CA GLU A 250 13.45 2.68 19.36
C GLU A 250 12.63 1.46 19.79
N HIS A 251 11.67 1.67 20.70
CA HIS A 251 10.77 0.60 21.10
C HIS A 251 9.94 0.06 19.92
N ARG A 252 9.44 0.93 19.02
CA ARG A 252 8.69 0.52 17.83
C ARG A 252 9.57 -0.19 16.80
N TRP A 253 10.82 0.22 16.67
CA TRP A 253 11.81 -0.46 15.84
C TRP A 253 12.07 -1.89 16.33
N ALA A 254 12.46 -2.05 17.60
CA ALA A 254 12.69 -3.36 18.20
C ALA A 254 11.44 -4.26 18.16
N SER A 255 10.25 -3.65 18.36
CA SER A 255 8.97 -4.36 18.26
C SER A 255 8.63 -4.80 16.84
N THR A 256 9.01 -4.01 15.83
CA THR A 256 8.85 -4.39 14.42
C THR A 256 9.67 -5.64 14.11
N LEU A 257 10.97 -5.65 14.42
CA LEU A 257 11.83 -6.82 14.19
C LEU A 257 11.29 -8.08 14.88
N ARG A 258 10.93 -7.97 16.17
CA ARG A 258 10.34 -9.10 16.93
C ARG A 258 9.04 -9.61 16.31
N ARG A 259 8.15 -8.72 15.86
CA ARG A 259 6.86 -9.10 15.26
C ARG A 259 7.03 -9.70 13.87
N THR A 260 7.89 -9.12 13.04
CA THR A 260 8.23 -9.68 11.72
C THR A 260 8.79 -11.09 11.89
N ARG A 261 9.73 -11.32 12.82
CA ARG A 261 10.25 -12.66 13.14
C ARG A 261 9.16 -13.64 13.58
N MET A 262 8.25 -13.19 14.45
CA MET A 262 7.14 -14.01 14.92
C MET A 262 6.19 -14.42 13.79
N ILE A 263 5.93 -13.52 12.84
CA ILE A 263 5.05 -13.79 11.69
C ILE A 263 5.74 -14.68 10.65
N LEU A 264 7.02 -14.44 10.38
CA LEU A 264 7.81 -15.22 9.42
C LEU A 264 8.26 -16.58 9.96
N GLY A 265 8.35 -16.74 11.28
CA GLY A 265 8.98 -17.90 11.93
C GLY A 265 10.51 -17.94 11.78
N ARG A 266 11.12 -16.89 11.21
CA ARG A 266 12.56 -16.76 10.91
C ARG A 266 12.99 -15.29 10.86
N GLU A 267 14.29 -15.04 10.71
CA GLU A 267 14.81 -13.69 10.44
C GLU A 267 14.30 -13.15 9.10
N PRO A 268 14.03 -11.82 8.99
CA PRO A 268 13.69 -11.21 7.71
C PRO A 268 14.85 -11.35 6.71
N ASP A 269 14.51 -11.74 5.48
CA ASP A 269 15.41 -11.85 4.32
C ASP A 269 15.12 -10.77 3.27
N GLU A 270 15.86 -10.77 2.15
CA GLU A 270 15.68 -9.82 1.05
C GLU A 270 14.28 -9.83 0.43
N VAL A 271 13.60 -10.98 0.44
CA VAL A 271 12.25 -11.15 -0.13
C VAL A 271 11.19 -10.50 0.77
N SER A 272 11.41 -10.56 2.08
CA SER A 272 10.58 -9.88 3.07
C SER A 272 10.97 -8.41 3.29
N ALA A 273 12.12 -7.98 2.77
CA ALA A 273 12.64 -6.63 2.94
C ALA A 273 11.87 -5.60 2.10
N ALA A 274 11.74 -4.39 2.63
CA ALA A 274 10.98 -3.32 2.01
C ALA A 274 11.57 -2.74 0.71
N ARG A 275 12.85 -3.06 0.39
CA ARG A 275 13.50 -2.65 -0.86
C ARG A 275 12.92 -3.37 -2.08
N SER A 276 12.50 -4.63 -1.89
CA SER A 276 11.84 -5.42 -2.92
C SER A 276 10.36 -5.09 -2.99
N THR A 277 9.87 -4.75 -4.18
CA THR A 277 8.44 -4.51 -4.38
C THR A 277 7.71 -5.84 -4.42
N LEU A 278 8.08 -6.73 -5.35
CA LEU A 278 7.44 -8.02 -5.55
C LEU A 278 8.50 -9.08 -5.90
N THR A 279 8.34 -10.29 -5.39
CA THR A 279 9.14 -11.46 -5.79
C THR A 279 8.21 -12.61 -6.07
N VAL A 280 8.27 -13.15 -7.29
CA VAL A 280 7.32 -14.13 -7.82
C VAL A 280 8.08 -15.38 -8.27
N PRO A 281 7.74 -16.59 -7.80
CA PRO A 281 8.31 -17.81 -8.34
C PRO A 281 8.03 -17.93 -9.84
N GLU A 282 9.04 -18.30 -10.64
CA GLU A 282 8.90 -18.38 -12.10
C GLU A 282 7.79 -19.36 -12.52
N GLY A 283 7.65 -20.47 -11.77
CA GLY A 283 6.60 -21.47 -12.01
C GLY A 283 5.16 -20.96 -11.87
N VAL A 284 4.93 -19.78 -11.28
CA VAL A 284 3.58 -19.18 -11.17
C VAL A 284 3.34 -18.04 -12.17
N LEU A 285 4.31 -17.77 -13.07
CA LEU A 285 4.16 -16.80 -14.17
C LEU A 285 3.55 -17.42 -15.44
N ALA A 286 3.57 -18.74 -15.56
CA ALA A 286 3.14 -19.46 -16.75
C ALA A 286 1.65 -19.87 -16.76
N GLY A 287 0.87 -19.42 -15.77
CA GLY A 287 -0.56 -19.73 -15.62
C GLY A 287 -1.40 -18.47 -15.52
#